data_AF-A0A5B7WW40-F1
#
_entry.id   AF-A0A5B7WW40-F1
#
_cell.length_a   1.000
_cell.length_b   1.000
_cell.length_c   1.000
_cell.angle_alpha   90.00
_cell.angle_beta   90.00
_cell.angle_gamma   90.00
#
_symmetry.space_group_name_H-M   'P 1'
#
loop_
_entity.id
_entity.type
_entity.pdbx_description
1 polymer ?
#
loop_
_entity_poly.entity_id
_entity_poly.type
_entity_poly.pdbx_seq_one_letter_code
_entity_poly.pdbx_strand_id
1 'polypeptide(L)' 'MQQFDVLVLTALLTIVALGIISAVLVVGYRRTHATEIREDLLAKAQQLGLRVDPAVSNDELRAQVKHARHEARSGKPKAA' A
#
# COMPACT_ATOMS: atom_id res chain seq x y z
N MET A 1 -33.43 5.57 36.67
CA MET A 1 -32.62 4.46 36.08
C MET A 1 -32.66 4.47 34.55
N GLN A 2 -33.82 4.59 33.89
CA GLN A 2 -33.91 4.56 32.41
C GLN A 2 -33.00 5.53 31.62
N GLN A 3 -32.79 6.77 32.07
CA GLN A 3 -31.91 7.71 31.34
C GLN A 3 -30.43 7.30 31.37
N PHE A 4 -29.97 6.69 32.47
CA PHE A 4 -28.59 6.22 32.60
C PHE A 4 -28.33 5.03 31.66
N ASP A 5 -29.28 4.10 31.55
CA ASP A 5 -29.18 2.97 30.63
C ASP A 5 -29.12 3.43 29.16
N VAL A 6 -29.93 4.43 28.78
CA VAL A 6 -29.92 4.98 27.42
C VAL A 6 -28.59 5.67 27.11
N LEU A 7 -28.04 6.44 28.05
CA LEU A 7 -26.75 7.11 27.88
C LEU A 7 -25.60 6.10 27.73
N VAL A 8 -25.59 5.06 28.56
CA VAL A 8 -24.56 4.00 28.51
C VAL A 8 -24.67 3.21 27.20
N LEU A 9 -25.90 2.86 26.79
CA LEU A 9 -26.14 2.15 25.54
C LEU A 9 -25.70 2.98 24.33
N THR A 10 -26.02 4.28 24.32
CA THR A 10 -25.64 5.19 23.24
C THR A 10 -24.13 5.37 23.18
N ALA A 11 -23.46 5.50 24.34
CA ALA A 11 -22.00 5.59 24.41
C ALA A 11 -21.33 4.31 23.86
N LEU A 12 -21.85 3.13 24.22
CA LEU A 12 -21.36 1.84 23.70
C LEU A 12 -21.52 1.75 22.18
N LEU A 13 -22.70 2.09 21.66
CA LEU A 13 -22.96 2.10 20.21
C LEU A 13 -22.03 3.06 19.47
N THR A 14 -21.77 4.24 20.05
CA THR A 14 -20.88 5.25 19.48
C THR A 14 -19.44 4.73 19.40
N ILE A 15 -18.95 4.08 20.46
CA ILE A 15 -17.60 3.47 20.50
C ILE A 15 -17.48 2.37 19.44
N VAL A 16 -18.48 1.50 19.33
CA VAL A 16 -18.50 0.43 18.33
C VAL A 16 -18.50 1.00 16.91
N ALA A 17 -19.34 2.02 16.65
CA ALA A 17 -19.40 2.68 15.34
C ALA A 17 -18.05 3.32 14.97
N LEU A 18 -17.41 4.03 15.90
CA LEU A 18 -16.08 4.61 15.70
C LEU A 18 -15.02 3.52 15.42
N GLY A 19 -15.08 2.40 16.13
CA GLY A 19 -14.19 1.27 15.91
C GLY A 19 -14.31 0.69 14.50
N ILE A 20 -15.54 0.50 14.02
CA ILE A 20 -15.81 -0.01 12.66
C ILE A 20 -15.29 0.98 11.61
N ILE A 21 -15.62 2.28 11.75
CA ILE A 21 -15.19 3.31 10.80
C ILE A 21 -13.67 3.38 10.74
N SER A 22 -12.99 3.36 11.89
CA SER A 22 -11.52 3.34 11.96
C SER A 22 -10.94 2.11 11.27
N ALA A 23 -11.49 0.92 11.51
CA ALA A 23 -11.03 -0.31 10.85
C ALA A 23 -11.20 -0.24 9.33
N VAL A 24 -12.36 0.24 8.84
CA VAL A 24 -12.61 0.41 7.40
C VAL A 24 -11.63 1.41 6.80
N LEU A 25 -11.40 2.55 7.45
CA LEU A 25 -10.44 3.55 7.00
C LEU A 25 -9.03 2.99 6.95
N VAL A 26 -8.58 2.26 7.98
CA VAL A 26 -7.24 1.65 8.00
C VAL A 26 -7.08 0.59 6.91
N VAL A 27 -8.10 -0.27 6.70
CA VAL A 27 -8.08 -1.28 5.64
C VAL A 27 -8.10 -0.64 4.26
N GLY A 28 -8.95 0.39 4.07
CA GLY A 28 -9.00 1.18 2.84
C GLY A 28 -7.68 1.87 2.57
N TYR A 29 -7.13 2.57 3.55
CA TYR A 29 -5.83 3.25 3.49
C TYR A 29 -4.69 2.29 3.15
N ARG A 30 -4.65 1.10 3.77
CA ARG A 30 -3.67 0.05 3.45
C ARG A 30 -3.81 -0.47 2.02
N ARG A 31 -5.04 -0.65 1.55
CA ARG A 31 -5.30 -1.04 0.15
C ARG A 31 -4.84 0.03 -0.82
N THR A 32 -5.24 1.28 -0.59
CA THR A 32 -4.90 2.42 -1.45
C THR A 32 -3.39 2.62 -1.52
N HIS A 33 -2.68 2.57 -0.40
CA HIS A 33 -1.22 2.68 -0.41
C HIS A 33 -0.52 1.50 -1.06
N ALA A 34 -1.04 0.27 -0.93
CA ALA A 34 -0.47 -0.86 -1.64
C ALA A 34 -0.59 -0.68 -3.17
N THR A 35 -1.68 -0.08 -3.65
CA THR A 35 -1.86 0.31 -5.06
C THR A 35 -0.96 1.49 -5.46
N GLU A 36 -0.90 2.57 -4.67
CA GLU A 36 -0.04 3.73 -4.97
C GLU A 36 1.45 3.34 -5.04
N ILE A 37 1.92 2.50 -4.11
CA ILE A 37 3.30 2.00 -4.13
C ILE A 37 3.55 1.18 -5.40
N ARG A 38 2.58 0.37 -5.82
CA ARG A 38 2.70 -0.47 -7.02
C ARG A 38 2.71 0.39 -8.29
N GLU A 39 1.87 1.42 -8.37
CA GLU A 39 1.85 2.37 -9.49
C GLU A 39 3.14 3.18 -9.58
N ASP A 40 3.66 3.71 -8.48
CA ASP A 40 4.95 4.44 -8.46
C ASP A 40 6.12 3.51 -8.84
N LEU A 41 6.10 2.25 -8.38
CA LEU A 41 7.09 1.25 -8.76
C LEU A 41 7.00 0.87 -10.24
N LEU A 42 5.80 0.69 -10.79
CA LEU A 42 5.58 0.43 -12.21
C LEU A 42 6.04 1.61 -13.07
N ALA A 43 5.71 2.84 -12.68
CA ALA A 43 6.15 4.04 -13.37
C ALA A 43 7.69 4.14 -13.40
N LYS A 44 8.36 3.89 -12.27
CA LYS A 44 9.83 3.84 -12.20
C LYS A 44 10.42 2.71 -13.04
N ALA A 45 9.80 1.54 -13.05
CA ALA A 45 10.24 0.41 -13.85
C ALA A 45 10.13 0.70 -15.35
N GLN A 46 9.02 1.33 -15.77
CA GLN A 46 8.80 1.72 -17.15
C GLN A 46 9.80 2.79 -17.62
N GLN A 47 10.12 3.77 -16.76
CA GLN A 47 11.18 4.77 -17.03
C GLN A 47 12.57 4.12 -17.20
N LEU A 48 12.81 2.99 -16.55
CA LEU A 48 14.05 2.22 -16.66
C LEU A 48 14.01 1.16 -17.78
N GLY A 49 12.92 1.08 -18.55
CA GLY A 49 12.75 0.11 -19.64
C GLY A 49 12.55 -1.34 -19.18
N LEU A 50 12.21 -1.56 -17.90
CA LEU A 50 11.95 -2.88 -17.35
C LEU A 50 10.60 -3.43 -17.83
N ARG A 51 10.58 -4.65 -18.36
CA ARG A 51 9.34 -5.40 -18.58
C ARG A 51 8.92 -6.05 -17.27
N VAL A 52 7.93 -5.44 -16.62
CA VAL A 52 7.38 -5.94 -15.35
C VAL A 52 6.21 -6.87 -15.64
N ASP A 53 6.29 -8.10 -15.13
CA ASP A 53 5.19 -9.06 -15.21
C ASP A 53 4.12 -8.71 -14.13
N PRO A 54 2.82 -8.64 -14.49
CA PRO A 54 1.75 -8.33 -13.55
C PRO A 54 1.58 -9.34 -12.41
N ALA A 55 2.15 -10.54 -12.51
CA ALA A 55 2.14 -11.55 -11.44
C ALA A 55 3.18 -11.30 -10.33
N VAL A 56 4.10 -10.35 -10.51
CA VAL A 56 5.22 -10.12 -9.59
C VAL A 56 4.77 -9.36 -8.33
N SER A 57 5.26 -9.82 -7.17
CA SER A 57 5.02 -9.19 -5.87
C SER A 57 5.68 -7.81 -5.78
N ASN A 58 5.09 -6.89 -4.99
CA ASN A 58 5.60 -5.54 -4.81
C ASN A 58 7.05 -5.50 -4.28
N ASP A 59 7.44 -6.44 -3.42
CA ASP A 59 8.80 -6.52 -2.89
C ASP A 59 9.82 -6.89 -3.97
N GLU A 60 9.43 -7.80 -4.85
CA GLU A 60 10.26 -8.27 -5.97
C GLU A 60 10.38 -7.18 -7.05
N LEU A 61 9.28 -6.47 -7.34
CA LEU A 61 9.28 -5.30 -8.21
C LEU A 61 10.22 -4.20 -7.69
N ARG A 62 10.21 -3.96 -6.37
CA ARG A 62 11.10 -2.99 -5.73
C ARG A 62 12.57 -3.41 -5.81
N ALA A 63 12.87 -4.70 -5.70
CA ALA A 63 14.21 -5.23 -5.90
C ALA A 63 14.69 -5.05 -7.35
N GLN A 64 13.85 -5.32 -8.35
CA GLN A 64 14.17 -5.14 -9.77
C GLN A 64 14.43 -3.66 -10.12
N VAL A 65 13.59 -2.74 -9.66
CA VAL A 65 13.80 -1.29 -9.86
C VAL A 65 15.10 -0.82 -9.20
N LYS A 66 15.42 -1.32 -7.99
CA LYS A 66 16.67 -0.99 -7.30
C LYS A 66 17.89 -1.52 -8.05
N HIS A 67 17.82 -2.74 -8.57
CA HIS A 67 18.88 -3.33 -9.40
C HIS A 67 19.09 -2.54 -10.69
N ALA A 68 18.04 -2.29 -11.47
CA ALA A 68 18.14 -1.55 -12.71
C ALA A 68 18.64 -0.10 -12.50
N ARG A 69 18.26 0.55 -11.40
CA ARG A 69 18.78 1.87 -11.04
C ARG A 69 20.27 1.83 -10.67
N HIS A 70 20.72 0.74 -10.06
CA HIS A 70 22.15 0.53 -9.77
C HIS A 70 22.93 0.24 -11.05
N GLU A 71 22.37 -0.55 -11.98
CA GLU A 71 22.97 -0.81 -13.30
C GLU A 71 23.08 0.47 -14.13
N ALA A 72 22.02 1.29 -14.18
CA ALA A 72 22.03 2.58 -14.85
C ALA A 72 23.05 3.57 -14.27
N ARG A 73 23.35 3.49 -12.97
CA ARG A 73 24.36 4.35 -12.31
C ARG A 73 25.78 3.80 -12.37
N SER A 74 25.93 2.48 -12.40
CA SER A 74 27.25 1.82 -12.39
C SER A 74 27.85 1.68 -13.79
N GLY A 75 27.11 2.02 -14.85
CA GLY A 75 27.63 2.12 -16.20
C GLY A 75 28.21 0.80 -16.76
N LYS A 76 27.90 -0.35 -16.14
CA LYS A 76 28.32 -1.64 -16.67
C LYS A 76 27.34 -2.07 -17.76
N PRO A 77 27.76 -2.11 -19.04
CA PRO A 77 26.96 -2.75 -20.07
C PRO A 77 26.76 -4.22 -19.68
N LYS A 78 25.52 -4.68 -19.78
CA LYS A 78 25.13 -6.08 -19.68
C LYS A 78 26.04 -6.88 -20.61
N ALA A 79 26.95 -7.67 -20.04
CA ALA A 79 27.66 -8.70 -20.79
C ALA A 79 26.62 -9.72 -21.29
N ALA A 80 26.73 -10.02 -22.59
CA ALA A 80 25.81 -10.79 -23.41
C ALA A 80 25.42 -12.15 -22.80
#